data_AF-A0A838EP47-F1
#
_entry.id   AF-A0A838EP47-F1
#
_cell.length_a   1.000
_cell.length_b   1.000
_cell.length_c   1.000
_cell.angle_alpha   90.00
_cell.angle_beta   90.00
_cell.angle_gamma   90.00
#
_symmetry.space_group_name_H-M   'P 1'
#
loop_
_entity.id
_entity.type
_entity.pdbx_description
1 polymer ?
#
loop_
_entity_poly.entity_id
_entity_poly.type
_entity_poly.pdbx_seq_one_letter_code
_entity_poly.pdbx_strand_id
1 'polypeptide(L)'
;MENKKRNLCRDEPPPPHLVGQRFVYATGLRYSELGRLRAKDIHQEPDGQVWLEVAGWSDTPTRKVPVLAGYEAEVLEMTANPYIFGNFQLYPTHYGMQSLRRAYARQLYQQCLKTLEAADAVSTVMVALGHQRRQVVLRDYLRLDGTLSDNDPEEEAV
;
A
#
# COMPACT_ATOMS: atom_id res chain seq x y z
N MET A 1 34.36 -1.61 14.94
CA MET A 1 33.60 -1.20 13.76
C MET A 1 32.13 -1.26 14.11
N GLU A 2 31.50 -0.11 14.35
CA GLU A 2 30.07 -0.02 14.66
C GLU A 2 29.26 -0.59 13.49
N ASN A 3 28.56 -1.69 13.75
CA ASN A 3 27.48 -2.14 12.89
C ASN A 3 26.42 -1.05 12.92
N LYS A 4 26.44 -0.17 11.90
CA LYS A 4 25.32 0.70 11.53
C LYS A 4 24.06 -0.16 11.56
N LYS A 5 23.26 0.00 12.63
CA LYS A 5 21.91 -0.54 12.73
C LYS A 5 21.23 -0.16 11.41
N ARG A 6 21.06 -1.13 10.51
CA ARG A 6 20.28 -0.95 9.29
C ARG A 6 18.93 -0.50 9.80
N ASN A 7 18.63 0.79 9.65
CA ASN A 7 17.40 1.41 10.13
C ASN A 7 16.24 0.49 9.76
N LEU A 8 15.70 -0.19 10.77
CA LEU A 8 14.42 -0.87 10.69
C LEU A 8 13.48 0.13 10.01
N CYS A 9 12.96 -0.22 8.83
CA CYS A 9 11.82 0.51 8.27
C CYS A 9 10.74 0.43 9.33
N ARG A 10 10.63 1.49 10.13
CA ARG A 10 9.63 1.57 11.17
C ARG A 10 8.29 1.51 10.45
N ASP A 11 7.48 0.53 10.81
CA ASP A 11 6.07 0.46 10.43
C ASP A 11 5.23 1.51 11.19
N GLU A 12 5.92 2.47 11.83
CA GLU A 12 5.32 3.61 12.48
C GLU A 12 4.80 4.57 11.41
N PRO A 13 3.60 5.13 11.63
CA PRO A 13 3.08 6.13 10.73
C PRO A 13 3.94 7.40 10.77
N PRO A 14 4.07 8.12 9.65
CA PRO A 14 4.75 9.41 9.63
C PRO A 14 4.08 10.42 10.58
N PRO A 15 4.82 11.39 11.13
CA PRO A 15 4.23 12.46 11.94
C PRO A 15 3.08 13.21 11.25
N PRO A 16 2.08 13.74 11.99
CA PRO A 16 0.89 14.39 11.41
C PRO A 16 1.16 15.51 10.39
N HIS A 17 2.24 16.27 10.57
CA HIS A 17 2.60 17.37 9.66
C HIS A 17 3.15 16.90 8.29
N LEU A 18 3.49 15.61 8.15
CA LEU A 18 3.99 15.02 6.90
C LEU A 18 2.83 14.43 6.08
N VAL A 19 1.91 15.31 5.68
CA VAL A 19 0.62 14.96 5.07
C VAL A 19 0.78 14.03 3.85
N GLY A 20 1.69 14.36 2.91
CA GLY A 20 1.91 13.53 1.73
C GLY A 20 2.46 12.13 2.07
N GLN A 21 3.38 12.05 3.03
CA GLN A 21 3.92 10.77 3.51
C GLN A 21 2.86 9.94 4.22
N ARG A 22 1.98 10.58 5.02
CA ARG A 22 0.87 9.89 5.69
C ARG A 22 -0.13 9.35 4.69
N PHE A 23 -0.47 10.12 3.65
CA PHE A 23 -1.31 9.64 2.56
C PHE A 23 -0.72 8.40 1.88
N VAL A 24 0.59 8.40 1.60
CA VAL A 24 1.29 7.26 0.98
C VAL A 24 1.37 6.06 1.92
N TYR A 25 1.58 6.31 3.22
CA TYR A 25 1.55 5.27 4.23
C TYR A 25 0.16 4.62 4.33
N ALA A 26 -0.91 5.41 4.24
CA ALA A 26 -2.29 4.95 4.37
C ALA A 26 -2.82 4.23 3.12
N THR A 27 -2.31 4.56 1.94
CA THR A 27 -2.84 4.08 0.64
C THR A 27 -1.85 3.22 -0.13
N GLY A 28 -0.57 3.25 0.25
CA GLY A 28 0.48 2.52 -0.41
C GLY A 28 0.76 2.96 -1.85
N LEU A 29 0.24 4.07 -2.37
CA LEU A 29 0.37 4.43 -3.80
C LEU A 29 1.80 4.72 -4.25
N ARG A 30 2.07 4.48 -5.55
CA ARG A 30 3.33 4.88 -6.19
C ARG A 30 3.28 6.38 -6.44
N TYR A 31 4.43 7.01 -6.45
CA TYR A 31 4.51 8.44 -6.76
C TYR A 31 3.84 8.80 -8.10
N SER A 32 4.02 7.97 -9.13
CA SER A 32 3.38 8.16 -10.43
C SER A 32 1.85 7.98 -10.41
N GLU A 33 1.32 7.23 -9.44
CA GLU A 33 -0.13 7.06 -9.24
C GLU A 33 -0.73 8.30 -8.55
N LEU A 34 -0.03 8.87 -7.57
CA LEU A 34 -0.47 10.07 -6.84
C LEU A 34 -0.73 11.27 -7.77
N GLY A 35 0.12 11.48 -8.79
CA GLY A 35 -0.07 12.58 -9.74
C GLY A 35 -1.31 12.44 -10.63
N ARG A 36 -1.84 11.21 -10.78
CA ARG A 36 -3.01 10.91 -11.63
C ARG A 36 -4.29 10.75 -10.82
N LEU A 37 -4.18 10.50 -9.52
CA LEU A 37 -5.31 10.35 -8.63
C LEU A 37 -6.19 11.63 -8.62
N ARG A 38 -7.51 11.44 -8.61
CA ARG A 38 -8.53 12.48 -8.51
C ARG A 38 -9.46 12.19 -7.33
N ALA A 39 -10.14 13.21 -6.83
CA ALA A 39 -11.01 13.07 -5.66
C ALA A 39 -12.17 12.10 -5.92
N LYS A 40 -12.64 12.04 -7.18
CA LYS A 40 -13.65 11.10 -7.64
C LYS A 40 -13.22 9.62 -7.62
N ASP A 41 -11.91 9.36 -7.56
CA ASP A 41 -11.34 8.01 -7.55
C ASP A 41 -11.28 7.44 -6.12
N ILE A 42 -11.88 8.14 -5.14
CA ILE A 42 -11.86 7.79 -3.73
C ILE A 42 -13.28 7.54 -3.29
N HIS A 43 -13.50 6.36 -2.74
CA HIS A 43 -14.81 5.81 -2.48
C HIS A 43 -14.91 5.44 -1.01
N GLN A 44 -16.08 5.71 -0.44
CA GLN A 44 -16.44 5.29 0.90
C GLN A 44 -17.60 4.32 0.80
N GLU A 45 -17.43 3.13 1.36
CA GLU A 45 -18.48 2.14 1.51
C GLU A 45 -19.43 2.51 2.65
N PRO A 46 -20.67 2.00 2.69
CA PRO A 46 -21.64 2.32 3.74
C PRO A 46 -21.19 1.96 5.16
N ASP A 47 -20.27 0.99 5.30
CA ASP A 47 -19.70 0.58 6.58
C ASP A 47 -18.54 1.48 7.05
N GLY A 48 -18.22 2.52 6.28
CA GLY A 48 -17.18 3.49 6.57
C GLY A 48 -15.80 3.14 5.99
N GLN A 49 -15.63 1.96 5.38
CA GLN A 49 -14.37 1.61 4.73
C GLN A 49 -14.09 2.52 3.54
N VAL A 50 -12.84 2.96 3.40
CA VAL A 50 -12.41 3.82 2.29
C VAL A 50 -11.46 3.04 1.39
N TRP A 51 -11.64 3.18 0.09
CA TRP A 51 -10.74 2.61 -0.91
C TRP A 51 -10.58 3.55 -2.11
N LEU A 52 -9.50 3.35 -2.85
CA LEU A 52 -9.13 4.13 -4.01
C LEU A 52 -9.24 3.27 -5.27
N GLU A 53 -9.86 3.80 -6.32
CA GLU A 53 -9.79 3.25 -7.66
C GLU A 53 -8.50 3.72 -8.34
N VAL A 54 -7.57 2.81 -8.58
CA VAL A 54 -6.29 3.15 -9.21
C VAL A 54 -6.22 2.52 -10.57
N ALA A 55 -6.29 3.36 -11.60
CA ALA A 55 -6.05 2.95 -12.98
C ALA A 55 -4.65 2.31 -13.11
N GLY A 56 -4.59 1.16 -13.77
CA GLY A 56 -3.32 0.52 -14.08
C GLY A 56 -2.49 1.33 -15.09
N TRP A 57 -1.25 0.93 -15.25
CA TRP A 57 -0.37 1.38 -16.33
C TRP A 57 -0.40 0.40 -17.49
N SER A 58 -0.60 0.91 -18.72
CA SER A 58 -0.64 0.14 -19.98
C SER A 58 -1.58 -1.05 -19.89
N ASP A 59 -1.04 -2.22 -19.57
CA ASP A 59 -1.68 -3.53 -19.68
C ASP A 59 -2.11 -4.07 -18.30
N THR A 60 -1.93 -3.27 -17.24
CA THR A 60 -2.39 -3.64 -15.89
C THR A 60 -3.83 -3.17 -15.68
N PRO A 61 -4.70 -4.01 -15.10
CA PRO A 61 -6.08 -3.65 -14.85
C PRO A 61 -6.17 -2.55 -13.77
N THR A 62 -7.26 -1.78 -13.82
CA THR A 62 -7.69 -0.95 -12.70
C THR A 62 -7.87 -1.82 -11.46
N ARG A 63 -7.50 -1.30 -10.30
CA ARG A 63 -7.55 -2.03 -9.04
C ARG A 63 -8.11 -1.19 -7.92
N LYS A 64 -8.75 -1.86 -6.96
CA LYS A 64 -9.12 -1.25 -5.68
C LYS A 64 -7.94 -1.31 -4.73
N VAL A 65 -7.66 -0.19 -4.09
CA VAL A 65 -6.61 -0.06 -3.07
C VAL A 65 -7.27 0.36 -1.76
N PRO A 66 -7.36 -0.53 -0.75
CA PRO A 66 -7.96 -0.17 0.52
C PRO A 66 -7.11 0.88 1.26
N VAL A 67 -7.76 1.78 1.99
CA VAL A 67 -7.09 2.62 2.98
C VAL A 67 -6.83 1.78 4.23
N LEU A 68 -5.67 1.96 4.86
CA LEU A 68 -5.40 1.32 6.15
C LEU A 68 -6.45 1.71 7.19
N ALA A 69 -6.95 0.72 7.93
CA ALA A 69 -7.90 0.97 9.01
C ALA A 69 -7.36 2.00 10.02
N GLY A 70 -8.19 3.00 10.34
CA GLY A 70 -7.86 4.14 11.20
C GLY A 70 -7.34 5.38 10.48
N TYR A 71 -7.20 5.35 9.15
CA TYR A 71 -6.75 6.49 8.32
C TYR A 71 -7.83 7.00 7.36
N GLU A 72 -9.04 6.43 7.41
CA GLU A 72 -10.14 6.76 6.50
C GLU A 72 -10.51 8.23 6.55
N ALA A 73 -10.78 8.75 7.75
CA ALA A 73 -11.15 10.15 7.95
C ALA A 73 -10.04 11.09 7.48
N GLU A 74 -8.79 10.76 7.78
CA GLU A 74 -7.64 11.56 7.38
C GLU A 74 -7.49 11.61 5.84
N VAL A 75 -7.63 10.47 5.17
CA VAL A 75 -7.62 10.40 3.70
C VAL A 75 -8.75 11.24 3.13
N LEU A 76 -9.97 11.10 3.64
CA LEU A 76 -11.13 11.88 3.17
C LEU A 76 -10.91 13.38 3.38
N GLU A 77 -10.44 13.82 4.55
CA GLU A 77 -10.13 15.23 4.84
C GLU A 77 -9.07 15.80 3.90
N MET A 78 -8.00 15.05 3.63
CA MET A 78 -6.97 15.48 2.68
C MET A 78 -7.56 15.70 1.28
N THR A 79 -8.49 14.85 0.87
CA THR A 79 -9.08 14.87 -0.48
C THR A 79 -10.09 15.99 -0.68
N ALA A 80 -10.71 16.45 0.41
CA ALA A 80 -11.56 17.62 0.43
C ALA A 80 -10.76 18.93 0.26
N ASN A 81 -9.43 18.90 0.45
CA ASN A 81 -8.57 20.09 0.36
C ASN A 81 -7.78 20.10 -0.98
N PRO A 82 -8.17 20.94 -1.96
CA PRO A 82 -7.53 20.99 -3.27
C PRO A 82 -6.09 21.54 -3.26
N TYR A 83 -5.66 22.19 -2.18
CA TYR A 83 -4.28 22.65 -2.03
C TYR A 83 -3.34 21.51 -1.65
N ILE A 84 -3.88 20.50 -0.94
CA ILE A 84 -3.16 19.28 -0.54
C ILE A 84 -3.29 18.23 -1.65
N PHE A 85 -4.51 18.02 -2.12
CA PHE A 85 -4.86 16.97 -3.05
C PHE A 85 -4.76 17.45 -4.51
N GLY A 86 -3.84 16.87 -5.28
CA GLY A 86 -3.55 17.25 -6.67
C GLY A 86 -2.17 17.90 -6.86
N ASN A 87 -1.57 18.40 -5.77
CA ASN A 87 -0.22 18.97 -5.77
C ASN A 87 0.85 17.96 -5.33
N PHE A 88 0.58 16.66 -5.45
CA PHE A 88 1.53 15.62 -5.04
C PHE A 88 2.89 15.72 -5.75
N GLN A 89 2.93 16.38 -6.91
CA GLN A 89 4.13 16.65 -7.69
C GLN A 89 5.07 17.69 -7.05
N LEU A 90 4.58 18.47 -6.07
CA LEU A 90 5.36 19.48 -5.36
C LEU A 90 6.10 18.92 -4.14
N TYR A 91 5.80 17.68 -3.72
CA TYR A 91 6.52 17.06 -2.60
C TYR A 91 7.86 16.50 -3.09
N PRO A 92 8.98 16.81 -2.41
CA PRO A 92 10.29 16.33 -2.81
C PRO A 92 10.31 14.79 -2.87
N THR A 93 10.65 14.27 -4.05
CA THR A 93 10.58 12.85 -4.46
C THR A 93 11.62 11.94 -3.83
N HIS A 94 12.47 12.46 -2.96
CA HIS A 94 13.72 11.78 -2.63
C HIS A 94 13.72 11.43 -1.15
N TYR A 95 13.71 10.12 -0.89
CA TYR A 95 13.79 9.41 0.39
C TYR A 95 12.45 9.09 1.08
N GLY A 96 12.13 7.80 1.16
CA GLY A 96 11.12 7.26 2.08
C GLY A 96 9.87 6.65 1.43
N MET A 97 9.47 7.06 0.22
CA MET A 97 8.20 6.62 -0.39
C MET A 97 8.09 5.09 -0.55
N GLN A 98 9.16 4.44 -1.01
CA GLN A 98 9.19 2.97 -1.10
C GLN A 98 9.15 2.31 0.28
N SER A 99 9.76 2.93 1.30
CA SER A 99 9.67 2.44 2.69
C SER A 99 8.26 2.59 3.24
N LEU A 100 7.56 3.69 2.94
CA LEU A 100 6.16 3.90 3.32
C LEU A 100 5.24 2.90 2.62
N ARG A 101 5.46 2.63 1.32
CA ARG A 101 4.72 1.59 0.60
C ARG A 101 4.96 0.19 1.15
N ARG A 102 6.18 -0.11 1.63
CA ARG A 102 6.48 -1.35 2.36
C ARG A 102 5.77 -1.41 3.71
N ALA A 103 5.72 -0.29 4.43
CA ALA A 103 5.00 -0.20 5.70
C ALA A 103 3.50 -0.41 5.49
N TYR A 104 2.90 0.25 4.50
CA TYR A 104 1.53 0.00 4.05
C TYR A 104 1.28 -1.48 3.80
N ALA A 105 2.10 -2.13 2.97
CA ALA A 105 1.93 -3.54 2.61
C ALA A 105 1.91 -4.45 3.84
N ARG A 106 2.83 -4.21 4.79
CA ARG A 106 2.93 -4.98 6.02
C ARG A 106 1.74 -4.73 6.94
N GLN A 107 1.29 -3.49 7.09
CA GLN A 107 0.13 -3.15 7.90
C GLN A 107 -1.16 -3.73 7.31
N LEU A 108 -1.37 -3.59 6.00
CA LEU A 108 -2.51 -4.18 5.32
C LEU A 108 -2.52 -5.70 5.49
N TYR A 109 -1.37 -6.36 5.31
CA TYR A 109 -1.24 -7.80 5.53
C TYR A 109 -1.70 -8.21 6.95
N GLN A 110 -1.22 -7.49 7.98
CA GLN A 110 -1.62 -7.75 9.38
C GLN A 110 -3.10 -7.48 9.64
N GLN A 111 -3.71 -6.51 8.94
CA GLN A 111 -5.15 -6.25 9.02
C GLN A 111 -5.95 -7.39 8.39
N CYS A 112 -5.54 -7.85 7.20
CA CYS A 112 -6.17 -8.97 6.51
C CYS A 112 -6.08 -10.28 7.31
N LEU A 113 -4.94 -10.56 7.94
CA LEU A 113 -4.76 -11.77 8.76
C LEU A 113 -5.74 -11.89 9.95
N LYS A 114 -6.45 -10.81 10.32
CA LYS A 114 -7.47 -10.88 11.37
C LYS A 114 -8.74 -11.59 10.90
N THR A 115 -8.97 -11.68 9.60
CA THR A 115 -10.22 -12.19 9.01
C THR A 115 -10.02 -13.14 7.84
N LEU A 116 -8.80 -13.21 7.28
CA LEU A 116 -8.44 -14.02 6.11
C LEU A 116 -7.27 -14.95 6.43
N GLU A 117 -7.20 -16.04 5.67
CA GLU A 117 -6.03 -16.92 5.67
C GLU A 117 -4.80 -16.23 5.07
N ALA A 118 -3.61 -16.72 5.41
CA ALA A 118 -2.35 -16.07 5.02
C ALA A 118 -2.18 -15.94 3.50
N ALA A 119 -2.63 -16.93 2.71
CA ALA A 119 -2.56 -16.89 1.26
C ALA A 119 -3.46 -15.78 0.68
N ASP A 120 -4.69 -15.66 1.19
CA ASP A 120 -5.66 -14.64 0.78
C ASP A 120 -5.20 -13.24 1.19
N ALA A 121 -4.64 -13.09 2.40
CA ALA A 121 -4.05 -11.83 2.85
C ALA A 121 -2.89 -11.37 1.95
N VAL A 122 -2.03 -12.30 1.50
CA VAL A 122 -0.98 -11.99 0.50
C VAL A 122 -1.61 -11.57 -0.82
N SER A 123 -2.65 -12.27 -1.28
CA SER A 123 -3.36 -11.95 -2.52
C SER A 123 -3.97 -10.54 -2.48
N THR A 124 -4.61 -10.15 -1.37
CA THR A 124 -5.13 -8.79 -1.16
C THR A 124 -4.03 -7.75 -1.27
N VAL A 125 -2.88 -7.98 -0.64
CA VAL A 125 -1.72 -7.06 -0.71
C VAL A 125 -1.15 -7.00 -2.13
N MET A 126 -1.05 -8.13 -2.83
CA MET A 126 -0.60 -8.17 -4.23
C MET A 126 -1.49 -7.32 -5.13
N VAL A 127 -2.80 -7.47 -5.02
CA VAL A 127 -3.79 -6.66 -5.76
C VAL A 127 -3.65 -5.19 -5.40
N ALA A 128 -3.64 -4.84 -4.11
CA ALA A 128 -3.51 -3.44 -3.69
C ALA A 128 -2.22 -2.78 -4.21
N LEU A 129 -1.11 -3.51 -4.22
CA LEU A 129 0.18 -3.04 -4.74
C LEU A 129 0.31 -3.14 -6.27
N GLY A 130 -0.64 -3.74 -6.98
CA GLY A 130 -0.56 -3.97 -8.42
C GLY A 130 0.67 -4.80 -8.82
N HIS A 131 0.96 -5.88 -8.07
CA HIS A 131 2.03 -6.82 -8.36
C HIS A 131 1.47 -8.17 -8.79
N GLN A 132 1.97 -8.72 -9.90
CA GLN A 132 1.58 -10.05 -10.39
C GLN A 132 2.46 -11.16 -9.79
N ARG A 133 3.67 -10.83 -9.35
CA ARG A 133 4.65 -11.82 -8.86
C ARG A 133 4.59 -11.93 -7.35
N ARG A 134 4.03 -13.03 -6.84
CA ARG A 134 3.91 -13.32 -5.40
C ARG A 134 5.25 -13.18 -4.66
N GLN A 135 6.32 -13.76 -5.22
CA GLN A 135 7.66 -13.71 -4.64
C GLN A 135 8.19 -12.28 -4.42
N VAL A 136 7.85 -11.32 -5.29
CA VAL A 136 8.26 -9.92 -5.13
C VAL A 136 7.57 -9.31 -3.91
N VAL A 137 6.29 -9.61 -3.69
CA VAL A 137 5.56 -9.12 -2.53
C VAL A 137 6.06 -9.76 -1.23
N LEU A 138 6.27 -11.08 -1.24
CA LEU A 138 6.81 -11.78 -0.08
C LEU A 138 8.19 -11.24 0.33
N ARG A 139 9.10 -11.07 -0.63
CA ARG A 139 10.49 -10.64 -0.36
C ARG A 139 10.66 -9.15 -0.16
N ASP A 140 10.18 -8.38 -1.11
CA ASP A 140 10.56 -6.98 -1.21
C ASP A 140 9.59 -6.06 -0.42
N TYR A 141 8.42 -6.57 -0.04
CA TYR A 141 7.40 -5.83 0.72
C TYR A 141 7.15 -6.41 2.12
N LEU A 142 6.80 -7.69 2.21
CA LEU A 142 6.39 -8.32 3.48
C LEU A 142 7.59 -8.87 4.28
N ARG A 143 8.70 -9.20 3.61
CA ARG A 143 9.89 -9.86 4.17
C ARG A 143 9.54 -11.19 4.86
N LEU A 144 8.78 -12.03 4.18
CA LEU A 144 8.30 -13.34 4.65
C LEU A 144 9.08 -14.52 4.07
N ASP A 145 10.27 -14.27 3.53
CA ASP A 145 11.10 -15.26 2.85
C ASP A 145 11.60 -16.30 3.86
N GLY A 146 10.85 -17.38 4.01
CA GLY A 146 11.13 -18.48 4.93
C GLY A 146 10.00 -18.86 5.89
N THR A 147 8.90 -18.10 5.96
CA THR A 147 7.77 -18.39 6.89
C THR A 147 6.53 -18.97 6.22
N LEU A 148 6.41 -18.86 4.90
CA LEU A 148 5.34 -19.51 4.13
C LEU A 148 5.98 -20.62 3.30
N SER A 149 6.21 -21.75 3.96
CA SER A 149 6.63 -23.00 3.32
C SER A 149 5.66 -23.38 2.21
N ASP A 150 6.21 -23.81 1.08
CA ASP A 150 5.51 -24.22 -0.12
C ASP A 150 4.40 -25.24 0.18
N ASN A 151 3.17 -24.87 -0.14
CA ASN A 151 2.04 -25.76 -0.40
C ASN A 151 1.21 -25.11 -1.51
N ASP A 152 1.85 -24.79 -2.63
CA ASP A 152 1.14 -24.66 -3.91
C ASP A 152 1.33 -26.02 -4.61
N PRO A 153 0.27 -26.83 -4.84
CA PRO A 153 0.39 -28.04 -5.65
C PRO A 153 0.74 -27.64 -7.08
N GLU A 154 1.81 -28.24 -7.60
CA GLU A 154 2.24 -28.09 -8.98
C GLU A 154 1.07 -28.35 -9.94
N GLU A 155 0.93 -27.42 -10.88
CA GLU A 155 0.08 -27.49 -12.05
C GLU A 155 0.55 -28.68 -12.91
N GLU A 156 -0.03 -29.87 -12.69
CA GLU A 156 0.13 -30.98 -13.64
C GLU A 156 -0.62 -30.63 -14.93
N ALA A 157 0.16 -30.24 -15.93
CA ALA A 157 -0.25 -30.27 -17.32
C ALA A 157 -0.63 -31.70 -17.72
N VAL A 158 -1.88 -31.87 -18.17
CA VAL A 158 -2.32 -32.96 -19.06
C VAL A 158 -3.06 -32.35 -20.23
#